data_AF-A0A382X8B7-F1
#
_entry.id   AF-A0A382X8B7-F1
#
_cell.length_a   1.000
_cell.length_b   1.000
_cell.length_c   1.000
_cell.angle_alpha   90.00
_cell.angle_beta   90.00
_cell.angle_gamma   90.00
#
_symmetry.space_group_name_H-M   'P 1'
#
loop_
_entity.id
_entity.type
_entity.pdbx_description
1 polymer ?
#
loop_
_entity_poly.entity_id
_entity_poly.type
_entity_poly.pdbx_seq_one_letter_code
_entity_poly.pdbx_strand_id
1 'polypeptide(L)'
;VSQLKTISSNIQVHPVFCDFSSQDSIRKCATEINQTHNYIDVLVNNAGVVNTSYHETSEGIENTFAINHLGYFLFTNLLLNKMKGKKETRIINVSSAAHSFVKEMNWEDINFKDNFRMGLAAYGQSKLANLLFTRYLAIKLSTDNIS
;
A
#
# COMPACT_ATOMS: atom_id res chain seq x y z
N VAL A 1 -2.83 16.30 12.54
CA VAL A 1 -3.50 16.05 13.84
C VAL A 1 -4.51 17.15 14.19
N SER A 2 -4.13 18.44 14.14
CA SER A 2 -5.03 19.57 14.46
C SER A 2 -6.35 19.57 13.67
N GLN A 3 -6.30 19.33 12.35
CA GLN A 3 -7.49 19.25 11.49
C GLN A 3 -8.45 18.08 11.83
N LEU A 4 -7.96 16.98 12.41
CA LEU A 4 -8.84 15.89 12.84
C LEU A 4 -9.59 16.29 14.12
N LYS A 5 -8.91 17.00 15.03
CA LYS A 5 -9.51 17.51 16.27
C LYS A 5 -10.59 18.57 16.02
N THR A 6 -10.57 19.27 14.88
CA THR A 6 -11.66 20.18 14.49
C THR A 6 -12.91 19.44 14.02
N ILE A 7 -12.78 18.20 13.52
CA ILE A 7 -13.93 17.34 13.17
C ILE A 7 -14.55 16.77 14.45
N SER A 8 -13.71 16.26 15.36
CA SER A 8 -14.14 15.82 16.69
C SER A 8 -12.97 15.82 17.67
N SER A 9 -13.16 16.45 18.84
CA SER A 9 -12.17 16.51 19.91
C SER A 9 -11.85 15.14 20.51
N ASN A 10 -12.77 14.17 20.36
CA ASN A 10 -12.63 12.81 20.90
C ASN A 10 -11.77 11.89 20.03
N ILE A 11 -11.37 12.29 18.82
CA ILE A 11 -10.51 11.47 17.95
C ILE A 11 -9.14 11.32 18.60
N GLN A 12 -8.77 10.10 18.93
CA GLN A 12 -7.41 9.77 19.36
C GLN A 12 -6.54 9.52 18.13
N VAL A 13 -5.34 10.09 18.12
CA VAL A 13 -4.39 9.95 17.01
C VAL A 13 -3.09 9.40 17.55
N HIS A 14 -2.69 8.25 17.03
CA HIS A 14 -1.46 7.55 17.40
C HIS A 14 -0.54 7.53 16.17
N PRO A 15 0.42 8.47 16.06
CA PRO A 15 1.35 8.47 14.95
C PRO A 15 2.35 7.33 15.10
N VAL A 16 2.53 6.54 14.03
CA VAL A 16 3.55 5.50 13.92
C VAL A 16 4.42 5.83 12.72
N PHE A 17 5.74 5.82 12.89
CA PHE A 17 6.66 6.07 11.79
C PHE A 17 6.64 4.89 10.80
N CYS A 18 6.50 5.18 9.51
CA CYS A 18 6.50 4.16 8.47
C CYS A 18 7.04 4.73 7.16
N ASP A 19 8.27 4.36 6.81
CA ASP A 19 8.84 4.63 5.49
C ASP A 19 8.53 3.47 4.54
N PHE A 20 7.66 3.72 3.56
CA PHE A 20 7.25 2.70 2.58
C PHE A 20 8.33 2.39 1.54
N SER A 21 9.45 3.13 1.52
CA SER A 21 10.61 2.80 0.69
C SER A 21 11.53 1.74 1.33
N SER A 22 11.29 1.37 2.60
CA SER A 22 12.06 0.37 3.34
C SER A 22 11.16 -0.74 3.89
N GLN A 23 11.40 -1.98 3.47
CA GLN A 23 10.62 -3.12 3.98
C GLN A 23 10.83 -3.36 5.47
N ASP A 24 12.02 -3.07 5.98
CA ASP A 24 12.32 -3.13 7.42
C ASP A 24 11.50 -2.09 8.20
N SER A 25 11.40 -0.86 7.69
CA SER A 25 10.54 0.16 8.32
C SER A 25 9.06 -0.26 8.32
N ILE A 26 8.57 -0.86 7.24
CA ILE A 26 7.18 -1.35 7.16
C ILE A 26 6.93 -2.45 8.21
N ARG A 27 7.87 -3.37 8.39
CA ARG A 27 7.77 -4.44 9.40
C ARG A 27 7.76 -3.87 10.82
N LYS A 28 8.63 -2.90 11.12
CA LYS A 28 8.67 -2.24 12.43
C LYS A 28 7.35 -1.51 12.73
N CYS A 29 6.84 -0.74 11.76
CA CYS A 29 5.54 -0.08 11.87
C CYS A 29 4.41 -1.08 12.13
N ALA A 30 4.33 -2.16 11.34
CA ALA A 30 3.28 -3.17 11.52
C ALA A 30 3.39 -3.89 12.87
N THR A 31 4.60 -4.16 13.36
CA THR A 31 4.83 -4.70 14.71
C THR A 31 4.28 -3.75 15.78
N GLU A 32 4.60 -2.46 15.71
CA GLU A 32 4.12 -1.47 16.68
C GLU A 32 2.59 -1.38 16.69
N ILE A 33 1.95 -1.34 15.51
CA ILE A 33 0.49 -1.33 15.38
C ILE A 33 -0.10 -2.62 15.98
N ASN A 34 0.47 -3.77 15.65
CA ASN A 34 0.00 -5.07 16.15
C ASN A 34 0.12 -5.21 17.68
N GLN A 35 1.09 -4.52 18.30
CA GLN A 35 1.29 -4.50 19.76
C GLN A 35 0.36 -3.51 20.47
N THR A 36 0.06 -2.39 19.83
CA THR A 36 -0.70 -1.28 20.45
C THR A 36 -2.20 -1.37 20.21
N HIS A 37 -2.64 -2.04 19.14
CA HIS A 37 -4.04 -2.12 18.74
C HIS A 37 -4.49 -3.57 18.59
N ASN A 38 -5.67 -3.87 19.16
CA ASN A 38 -6.24 -5.22 19.14
C ASN A 38 -7.01 -5.53 17.85
N TYR A 39 -7.54 -4.50 17.18
CA TYR A 39 -8.39 -4.64 16.01
C TYR A 39 -8.19 -3.46 15.04
N ILE A 40 -8.38 -3.72 13.75
CA ILE A 40 -8.33 -2.71 12.69
C ILE A 40 -9.60 -2.85 11.85
N ASP A 41 -10.49 -1.86 11.96
CA ASP A 41 -11.75 -1.84 11.19
C ASP A 41 -11.49 -1.48 9.71
N VAL A 42 -10.56 -0.55 9.46
CA VAL A 42 -10.27 -0.05 8.11
C VAL A 42 -8.77 0.15 7.93
N LEU A 43 -8.22 -0.40 6.85
CA LEU A 43 -6.88 -0.11 6.36
C LEU A 43 -6.97 0.71 5.07
N VAL A 44 -6.40 1.92 5.07
CA VAL A 44 -6.32 2.77 3.88
C VAL A 44 -4.87 2.86 3.41
N ASN A 45 -4.55 2.14 2.35
CA ASN A 45 -3.27 2.22 1.68
C ASN A 45 -3.30 3.40 0.68
N ASN A 46 -2.81 4.56 1.14
CA ASN A 46 -2.79 5.81 0.37
C ASN A 46 -1.39 6.35 0.04
N ALA A 47 -0.33 5.91 0.75
CA ALA A 47 1.02 6.41 0.52
C ALA A 47 1.46 6.20 -0.94
N GLY A 48 1.89 7.26 -1.61
CA GLY A 48 2.38 7.11 -2.97
C GLY A 48 3.20 8.27 -3.48
N VAL A 49 4.05 7.96 -4.46
CA VAL A 49 4.93 8.88 -5.16
C VAL A 49 4.83 8.69 -6.67
N VAL A 50 5.33 9.66 -7.41
CA VAL A 50 5.62 9.55 -8.84
C VAL A 50 7.01 10.11 -9.06
N ASN A 51 7.96 9.25 -9.42
CA ASN A 51 9.34 9.67 -9.69
C ASN A 51 9.53 9.98 -11.16
N THR A 52 10.23 11.07 -11.47
CA THR A 52 10.58 11.46 -12.85
C THR A 52 11.91 10.88 -13.33
N SER A 53 12.70 10.32 -12.41
CA SER A 53 13.99 9.65 -12.66
C SER A 53 14.04 8.29 -11.95
N TYR A 54 14.89 7.40 -12.47
CA TYR A 54 15.05 6.05 -11.93
C TYR A 54 15.71 6.09 -10.55
N HIS A 55 15.09 5.43 -9.58
CA HIS A 55 15.64 5.23 -8.24
C HIS A 55 15.32 3.81 -7.79
N GLU A 56 16.26 3.18 -7.10
CA GLU A 56 16.07 1.91 -6.43
C GLU A 56 16.05 2.10 -4.92
N THR A 57 15.21 1.32 -4.23
CA THR A 57 15.31 1.20 -2.77
C THR A 57 16.57 0.42 -2.40
N SER A 58 16.89 0.36 -1.10
CA SER A 58 18.01 -0.46 -0.59
C SER A 58 17.92 -1.94 -0.96
N GLU A 59 16.71 -2.42 -1.25
CA GLU A 59 16.40 -3.79 -1.65
C GLU A 59 16.47 -4.01 -3.17
N GLY A 60 16.89 -3.01 -3.95
CA GLY A 60 17.06 -3.13 -5.41
C GLY A 60 15.77 -3.09 -6.22
N ILE A 61 14.72 -2.48 -5.67
CA ILE A 61 13.38 -2.39 -6.27
C ILE A 61 13.17 -0.97 -6.78
N GLU A 62 12.57 -0.81 -7.95
CA GLU A 62 12.16 0.50 -8.44
C GLU A 62 11.27 1.22 -7.43
N ASN A 63 11.67 2.42 -7.05
CA ASN A 63 11.15 3.11 -5.87
C ASN A 63 9.64 3.39 -5.94
N THR A 64 9.10 3.74 -7.10
CA THR A 64 7.66 3.98 -7.28
C THR A 64 6.86 2.70 -7.03
N PHE A 65 7.30 1.58 -7.61
CA PHE A 65 6.69 0.27 -7.42
C PHE A 65 6.83 -0.23 -5.98
N ALA A 66 8.01 -0.01 -5.37
CA ALA A 66 8.27 -0.35 -3.97
C ALA A 66 7.28 0.36 -3.04
N ILE A 67 7.17 1.69 -3.14
CA ILE A 67 6.31 2.48 -2.25
C ILE A 67 4.82 2.25 -2.54
N ASN A 68 4.41 2.40 -3.80
CA ASN A 68 3.00 2.48 -4.16
C ASN A 68 2.28 1.14 -4.15
N HIS A 69 3.02 0.03 -4.27
CA HIS A 69 2.45 -1.29 -4.41
C HIS A 69 3.06 -2.33 -3.46
N LEU A 70 4.38 -2.59 -3.51
CA LEU A 70 4.96 -3.64 -2.67
C LEU A 70 4.88 -3.29 -1.17
N GLY A 71 4.95 -2.01 -0.84
CA GLY A 71 4.73 -1.53 0.51
C GLY A 71 3.31 -1.80 0.99
N TYR A 72 2.31 -1.60 0.13
CA TYR A 72 0.91 -1.92 0.42
C TYR A 72 0.74 -3.43 0.62
N PHE A 73 1.28 -4.22 -0.32
CA PHE A 73 1.23 -5.67 -0.26
C PHE A 73 1.80 -6.20 1.06
N LEU A 74 3.01 -5.77 1.43
CA LEU A 74 3.66 -6.19 2.66
C LEU A 74 2.87 -5.75 3.89
N PHE A 75 2.52 -4.46 3.97
CA PHE A 75 1.85 -3.88 5.13
C PHE A 75 0.47 -4.51 5.37
N THR A 76 -0.34 -4.68 4.32
CA THR A 76 -1.64 -5.35 4.40
C THR A 76 -1.51 -6.78 4.92
N ASN A 77 -0.57 -7.58 4.39
CA ASN A 77 -0.41 -8.96 4.84
C ASN A 77 0.06 -9.04 6.31
N LEU A 78 0.89 -8.10 6.77
CA LEU A 78 1.35 -8.04 8.17
C LEU A 78 0.25 -7.65 9.17
N LEU A 79 -0.76 -6.90 8.72
CA LEU A 79 -1.88 -6.44 9.56
C LEU A 79 -3.15 -7.31 9.42
N LEU A 80 -3.20 -8.20 8.42
CA LEU A 80 -4.41 -8.93 8.03
C LEU A 80 -5.08 -9.68 9.19
N ASN A 81 -4.28 -10.27 10.09
CA ASN A 81 -4.82 -11.00 11.23
C ASN A 81 -5.60 -10.12 12.22
N LYS A 82 -5.29 -8.82 12.31
CA LYS A 82 -6.03 -7.86 13.15
C LYS A 82 -7.35 -7.41 12.52
N MET A 83 -7.56 -7.71 11.25
CA MET A 83 -8.76 -7.35 10.49
C MET A 83 -9.76 -8.52 10.40
N LYS A 84 -9.27 -9.76 10.43
CA LYS A 84 -10.11 -10.97 10.43
C LYS A 84 -11.01 -11.02 11.66
N GLY A 85 -12.27 -11.44 11.47
CA GLY A 85 -13.19 -11.66 12.59
C GLY A 85 -14.66 -11.67 12.18
N LYS A 86 -15.53 -11.47 13.18
CA LYS A 86 -16.99 -11.45 12.99
C LYS A 86 -17.53 -10.11 12.47
N LYS A 87 -16.78 -9.03 12.67
CA LYS A 87 -17.16 -7.70 12.18
C LYS A 87 -16.60 -7.51 10.78
N GLU A 88 -17.35 -6.79 9.96
CA GLU A 88 -16.91 -6.39 8.63
C GLU A 88 -15.74 -5.40 8.74
N THR A 89 -14.66 -5.66 8.00
CA THR A 89 -13.53 -4.73 7.85
C THR A 89 -13.28 -4.41 6.39
N ARG A 90 -12.50 -3.36 6.13
CA ARG A 90 -12.26 -2.87 4.77
C ARG A 90 -10.80 -2.59 4.48
N ILE A 91 -10.33 -3.03 3.31
CA ILE A 91 -9.00 -2.67 2.79
C ILE A 91 -9.19 -1.79 1.56
N ILE A 92 -8.72 -0.55 1.64
CA ILE A 92 -8.83 0.44 0.56
C ILE A 92 -7.44 0.68 -0.03
N ASN A 93 -7.18 0.16 -1.23
CA ASN A 93 -5.96 0.45 -1.98
C ASN A 93 -6.19 1.61 -2.96
N VAL A 94 -5.57 2.76 -2.70
CA VAL A 94 -5.72 3.94 -3.56
C VAL A 94 -4.95 3.73 -4.87
N SER A 95 -5.70 3.70 -5.98
CA SER A 95 -5.18 3.65 -7.35
C SER A 95 -5.22 5.04 -8.01
N SER A 96 -5.18 5.13 -9.34
CA SER A 96 -5.26 6.36 -10.13
C SER A 96 -5.72 6.03 -11.55
N ALA A 97 -6.27 7.02 -12.27
CA ALA A 97 -6.51 6.91 -13.71
C ALA A 97 -5.23 6.56 -14.51
N ALA A 98 -4.05 6.85 -13.94
CA ALA A 98 -2.76 6.47 -14.53
C ALA A 98 -2.59 4.95 -14.73
N HIS A 99 -3.37 4.10 -14.06
CA HIS A 99 -3.34 2.65 -14.34
C HIS A 99 -3.63 2.35 -15.82
N SER A 100 -4.38 3.21 -16.51
CA SER A 100 -4.72 3.07 -17.94
C SER A 100 -3.59 3.52 -18.87
N PHE A 101 -2.48 4.06 -18.36
CA PHE A 101 -1.31 4.42 -19.17
C PHE A 101 -0.48 3.21 -19.59
N VAL A 102 -0.66 2.08 -18.92
CA VAL A 102 -0.07 0.80 -19.28
C VAL A 102 -1.18 -0.17 -19.69
N LYS A 103 -0.90 -1.06 -20.64
CA LYS A 103 -1.87 -2.07 -21.09
C LYS A 103 -1.93 -3.26 -20.12
N GLU A 104 -0.78 -3.62 -19.58
CA GLU A 104 -0.60 -4.77 -18.68
C GLU A 104 0.61 -4.55 -17.78
N MET A 105 0.82 -5.47 -16.85
CA MET A 105 2.03 -5.51 -16.03
C MET A 105 3.22 -5.95 -16.88
N ASN A 106 4.33 -5.23 -16.83
CA ASN A 106 5.59 -5.64 -17.43
C ASN A 106 6.26 -6.70 -16.53
N TRP A 107 5.87 -7.97 -16.68
CA TRP A 107 6.43 -9.05 -15.87
C TRP A 107 7.89 -9.39 -16.21
N GLU A 108 8.34 -9.08 -17.43
CA GLU A 108 9.72 -9.33 -17.87
C GLU A 108 10.71 -8.34 -17.24
N ASP A 109 10.30 -7.08 -17.07
CA ASP A 109 11.08 -6.04 -16.38
C ASP A 109 10.18 -5.22 -15.44
N ILE A 110 9.78 -5.85 -14.33
CA ILE A 110 8.88 -5.23 -13.35
C ILE A 110 9.50 -3.98 -12.68
N ASN A 111 10.82 -3.89 -12.67
CA ASN A 111 11.58 -2.79 -12.10
C ASN A 111 11.91 -1.70 -13.13
N PHE A 112 11.54 -1.85 -14.41
CA PHE A 112 11.89 -0.90 -15.46
C PHE A 112 13.40 -0.57 -15.53
N LYS A 113 14.28 -1.54 -15.23
CA LYS A 113 15.75 -1.34 -15.26
C LYS A 113 16.23 -0.90 -16.64
N ASP A 114 15.59 -1.41 -17.70
CA ASP A 114 16.03 -1.16 -19.07
C ASP A 114 15.26 -0.01 -19.75
N ASN A 115 14.06 0.33 -19.27
CA ASN A 115 13.11 1.19 -20.00
C ASN A 115 12.33 2.21 -19.14
N PHE A 116 12.92 2.76 -18.07
CA PHE A 116 12.23 3.69 -17.15
C PHE A 116 11.72 5.01 -17.79
N ARG A 117 12.32 5.46 -18.91
CA ARG A 117 12.01 6.70 -19.65
C ARG A 117 11.57 7.89 -18.76
N MET A 118 10.26 8.14 -18.61
CA MET A 118 9.70 9.31 -17.90
C MET A 118 8.94 8.96 -16.62
N GLY A 119 9.06 7.73 -16.10
CA GLY A 119 8.44 7.29 -14.84
C GLY A 119 6.90 7.12 -14.85
N LEU A 120 6.19 7.71 -15.82
CA LEU A 120 4.72 7.56 -15.94
C LEU A 120 4.27 6.12 -16.15
N ALA A 121 5.06 5.31 -16.89
CA ALA A 121 4.77 3.89 -17.07
C ALA A 121 4.97 3.11 -15.76
N ALA A 122 6.05 3.35 -15.02
CA ALA A 122 6.28 2.75 -13.70
C ALA A 122 5.20 3.14 -12.69
N TYR A 123 4.78 4.41 -12.68
CA TYR A 123 3.66 4.89 -11.88
C TYR A 123 2.35 4.21 -12.28
N GLY A 124 2.03 4.18 -13.58
CA GLY A 124 0.84 3.51 -14.11
C GLY A 124 0.80 2.02 -13.74
N GLN A 125 1.93 1.32 -13.89
CA GLN A 125 2.09 -0.07 -13.45
C GLN A 125 1.83 -0.23 -11.96
N SER A 126 2.37 0.64 -11.10
CA SER A 126 2.12 0.57 -9.66
C SER A 126 0.62 0.73 -9.32
N LYS A 127 -0.10 1.56 -10.07
CA LYS A 127 -1.54 1.80 -9.87
C LYS A 127 -2.40 0.69 -10.47
N LEU A 128 -1.97 0.07 -11.57
CA LEU A 128 -2.56 -1.17 -12.08
C LEU A 128 -2.39 -2.31 -11.08
N ALA A 129 -1.20 -2.46 -10.50
CA ALA A 129 -0.92 -3.47 -9.49
C ALA A 129 -1.83 -3.32 -8.25
N ASN A 130 -2.15 -2.10 -7.84
CA ASN A 130 -3.14 -1.87 -6.77
C ASN A 130 -4.55 -2.37 -7.12
N LEU A 131 -5.00 -2.23 -8.38
CA LEU A 131 -6.30 -2.79 -8.81
C LEU A 131 -6.28 -4.32 -8.83
N LEU A 132 -5.20 -4.91 -9.35
CA LEU A 132 -5.02 -6.36 -9.38
C LEU A 132 -4.97 -6.93 -7.96
N PHE A 133 -4.28 -6.25 -7.05
CA PHE A 133 -4.21 -6.64 -5.65
C PHE A 133 -5.54 -6.55 -4.93
N THR A 134 -6.32 -5.48 -5.15
CA THR A 134 -7.69 -5.39 -4.63
C THR A 134 -8.56 -6.55 -5.12
N ARG A 135 -8.52 -6.87 -6.42
CA ARG A 135 -9.29 -8.01 -6.97
C ARG A 135 -8.83 -9.34 -6.36
N TYR A 136 -7.53 -9.53 -6.22
CA TYR A 136 -6.97 -10.72 -5.58
C TYR A 136 -7.40 -10.84 -4.11
N LEU A 137 -7.33 -9.76 -3.33
CA LEU A 137 -7.75 -9.75 -1.94
C LEU A 137 -9.25 -10.06 -1.80
N ALA A 138 -10.10 -9.47 -2.65
CA ALA A 138 -11.54 -9.74 -2.62
C ALA A 138 -11.86 -11.23 -2.84
N ILE A 139 -11.14 -11.90 -3.73
CA ILE A 139 -11.28 -13.36 -3.93
C ILE A 139 -10.73 -14.12 -2.71
N LYS A 140 -9.49 -13.80 -2.30
CA LYS A 140 -8.77 -14.50 -1.22
C LYS A 140 -9.49 -14.41 0.13
N LEU A 141 -10.10 -13.27 0.42
CA LEU A 141 -10.67 -12.93 1.72
C LEU A 141 -12.21 -12.99 1.73
N SER A 142 -12.81 -13.58 0.69
CA SER A 142 -14.26 -13.67 0.51
C SER A 142 -15.02 -14.31 1.68
N THR A 143 -14.34 -15.10 2.52
CA THR A 143 -14.90 -15.75 3.72
C THR A 143 -14.45 -15.11 5.03
N ASP A 144 -13.62 -14.06 4.99
CA ASP A 144 -12.99 -13.45 6.16
C ASP A 144 -13.75 -12.20 6.67
N ASN A 145 -14.90 -11.85 6.09
CA ASN A 145 -15.64 -10.58 6.32
C ASN A 145 -14.77 -9.33 6.06
N ILE A 146 -13.91 -9.38 5.04
CA ILE A 146 -13.06 -8.27 4.63
C ILE A 146 -13.46 -7.87 3.21
N SER A 147 -13.85 -6.60 3.02
CA SER A 147 -14.18 -6.02 1.71
C SER A 147 -13.02 -5.23 1.11
#